data_AF-A0A2T6DIR9-F1
#
_entry.id   AF-A0A2T6DIR9-F1
#
_cell.length_a   1.000
_cell.length_b   1.000
_cell.length_c   1.000
_cell.angle_alpha   90.00
_cell.angle_beta   90.00
_cell.angle_gamma   90.00
#
_symmetry.space_group_name_H-M   'P 1'
#
loop_
_entity.id
_entity.type
_entity.pdbx_description
1 polymer ?
#
loop_
_entity_poly.entity_id
_entity_poly.type
_entity_poly.pdbx_seq_one_letter_code
_entity_poly.pdbx_strand_id
1 'polypeptide(L)'
;MSQPKIVAYLKPHCGWSQGVRAVLRKYQLPFEDRDIWNDPEQRFEMIQKSGQELSPCVEVDGKMLADISGEELETWMIQNKVVTKDNTPAGVPINAPCADHGAPVIVLKQ
;
A
#
# COMPACT_ATOMS: atom_id res chain seq x y z
N MET A 1 19.24 -14.02 6.59
CA MET A 1 17.81 -13.84 6.95
C MET A 1 17.03 -13.84 5.66
N SER A 2 15.92 -14.58 5.58
CA SER A 2 15.07 -14.58 4.39
C SER A 2 14.37 -13.23 4.27
N GLN A 3 14.34 -12.65 3.06
CA GLN A 3 13.57 -11.43 2.80
C GLN A 3 12.07 -11.74 2.91
N PRO A 4 11.25 -10.84 3.48
CA PRO A 4 9.82 -11.06 3.57
C PRO A 4 9.20 -11.10 2.17
N LYS A 5 8.17 -11.93 1.99
CA LYS A 5 7.36 -11.87 0.77
C LYS A 5 6.36 -10.73 0.90
N ILE A 6 6.46 -9.73 0.03
CA ILE A 6 5.62 -8.54 0.06
C ILE A 6 4.84 -8.40 -1.24
N VAL A 7 3.51 -8.23 -1.12
CA VAL A 7 2.61 -7.87 -2.22
C VAL A 7 1.88 -6.59 -1.83
N ALA A 8 2.06 -5.52 -2.61
CA ALA A 8 1.44 -4.23 -2.37
C ALA A 8 0.41 -3.93 -3.46
N TYR A 9 -0.85 -3.77 -3.08
CA TYR A 9 -1.97 -3.44 -3.96
C TYR A 9 -2.19 -1.93 -3.96
N LEU A 10 -1.81 -1.29 -5.06
CA LEU A 10 -1.54 0.15 -5.11
C LEU A 10 -2.20 0.81 -6.32
N LYS A 11 -2.60 2.07 -6.13
CA LYS A 11 -3.02 2.92 -7.25
C LYS A 11 -1.78 3.65 -7.82
N PRO A 12 -1.70 3.88 -9.14
CA PRO A 12 -0.59 4.62 -9.75
C PRO A 12 -0.51 6.07 -9.26
N HIS A 13 -1.66 6.74 -9.15
CA HIS A 13 -1.78 8.17 -8.84
C HIS A 13 -2.46 8.43 -7.49
N CYS A 14 -1.94 7.84 -6.40
CA CYS A 14 -2.42 8.11 -5.05
C CYS A 14 -1.25 8.37 -4.09
N GLY A 15 -1.34 9.42 -3.28
CA GLY A 15 -0.32 9.79 -2.29
C GLY A 15 0.02 8.65 -1.32
N TRP A 16 -1.00 7.98 -0.76
CA TRP A 16 -0.77 6.87 0.16
C TRP A 16 -0.09 5.69 -0.52
N SER A 17 -0.46 5.39 -1.77
CA SER A 17 0.21 4.35 -2.56
C SER A 17 1.67 4.70 -2.85
N GLN A 18 1.98 5.97 -3.12
CA GLN A 18 3.36 6.43 -3.28
C GLN A 18 4.13 6.37 -1.95
N GLY A 19 3.48 6.67 -0.83
CA GLY A 19 4.05 6.52 0.51
C GLY A 19 4.48 5.09 0.82
N VAL A 20 3.64 4.10 0.51
CA VAL A 20 3.97 2.67 0.64
C VAL A 20 5.19 2.31 -0.20
N ARG A 21 5.22 2.71 -1.49
CA ARG A 21 6.38 2.46 -2.38
C ARG A 21 7.66 3.06 -1.81
N ALA A 22 7.57 4.28 -1.29
CA ALA A 22 8.72 5.00 -0.76
C ALA A 22 9.31 4.29 0.47
N VAL A 23 8.46 3.82 1.38
CA VAL A 23 8.90 3.05 2.56
C VAL A 23 9.54 1.72 2.16
N LEU A 24 8.91 0.95 1.27
CA LEU A 24 9.47 -0.33 0.84
C LEU A 24 10.83 -0.16 0.14
N ARG A 25 10.97 0.89 -0.68
CA ARG A 25 12.24 1.24 -1.34
C ARG A 25 13.30 1.74 -0.37
N LYS A 26 12.92 2.55 0.63
CA LYS A 26 13.84 3.04 1.68
C LYS A 26 14.56 1.87 2.37
N TYR A 27 13.83 0.80 2.68
CA TYR A 27 14.40 -0.42 3.29
C TYR A 27 14.96 -1.44 2.28
N GLN A 28 15.00 -1.11 0.99
CA GLN A 28 15.49 -1.98 -0.09
C GLN A 28 14.80 -3.35 -0.09
N LEU A 29 13.50 -3.36 0.20
CA LEU A 29 12.70 -4.57 0.24
C LEU A 29 12.19 -4.89 -1.16
N PRO A 30 12.36 -6.12 -1.66
CA PRO A 30 11.67 -6.55 -2.87
C PRO A 30 10.17 -6.69 -2.59
N PHE A 31 9.33 -6.20 -3.49
CA PHE A 31 7.88 -6.33 -3.39
C PHE A 31 7.24 -6.42 -4.78
N GLU A 32 6.11 -7.12 -4.85
CA GLU A 32 5.22 -7.07 -6.01
C GLU A 32 4.38 -5.79 -5.94
N ASP A 33 4.51 -4.91 -6.94
CA ASP A 33 3.73 -3.68 -7.07
C ASP A 33 2.51 -3.97 -7.96
N ARG A 34 1.36 -4.18 -7.33
CA ARG A 34 0.12 -4.60 -7.99
C ARG A 34 -0.78 -3.43 -8.31
N ASP A 35 -1.05 -3.22 -9.60
CA ASP A 35 -1.85 -2.09 -10.11
C ASP A 35 -3.34 -2.41 -10.11
N ILE A 36 -4.00 -2.12 -8.99
CA ILE A 36 -5.45 -2.35 -8.82
C ILE A 36 -6.33 -1.33 -9.56
N TRP A 37 -5.73 -0.34 -10.21
CA TRP A 37 -6.47 0.65 -11.01
C TRP A 37 -6.64 0.18 -12.45
N ASN A 38 -5.55 -0.31 -13.05
CA ASN A 38 -5.54 -0.75 -14.44
C ASN A 38 -5.81 -2.25 -14.61
N ASP A 39 -5.65 -3.05 -13.55
CA ASP A 39 -5.87 -4.49 -13.59
C ASP A 39 -7.02 -4.93 -12.65
N PRO A 40 -8.17 -5.33 -13.22
CA PRO A 40 -9.33 -5.76 -12.43
C PRO A 40 -9.12 -7.09 -11.71
N GLU A 41 -8.25 -7.99 -12.20
CA GLU A 41 -7.96 -9.26 -11.52
C GLU A 41 -7.16 -9.00 -10.25
N GLN A 42 -6.19 -8.08 -10.30
CA GLN A 42 -5.44 -7.67 -9.12
C GLN A 42 -6.31 -6.94 -8.09
N ARG A 43 -7.25 -6.10 -8.55
CA ARG A 43 -8.26 -5.48 -7.68
C ARG A 43 -9.15 -6.53 -7.02
N PHE A 44 -9.61 -7.53 -7.77
CA PHE A 44 -10.44 -8.60 -7.22
C PHE A 44 -9.69 -9.41 -6.17
N GLU A 45 -8.43 -9.79 -6.43
CA GLU A 45 -7.59 -10.48 -5.45
C GLU A 45 -7.42 -9.65 -4.17
N MET A 46 -7.16 -8.35 -4.29
CA MET A 46 -7.06 -7.44 -3.14
C MET A 46 -8.33 -7.50 -2.29
N ILE A 47 -9.52 -7.41 -2.91
CA ILE A 47 -10.80 -7.42 -2.21
C ILE A 47 -11.01 -8.75 -1.50
N GLN A 48 -10.74 -9.87 -2.16
CA GLN A 48 -10.90 -11.20 -1.57
C GLN A 48 -10.00 -11.40 -0.34
N LYS A 49 -8.76 -10.91 -0.39
CA LYS A 49 -7.80 -11.07 0.70
C LYS A 49 -7.97 -10.06 1.84
N SER A 50 -8.35 -8.82 1.52
CA SER A 50 -8.47 -7.73 2.51
C SER A 50 -9.87 -7.59 3.08
N GLY A 51 -10.90 -8.09 2.39
CA GLY A 51 -12.30 -7.89 2.75
C GLY A 51 -12.82 -6.48 2.45
N GLN A 52 -12.09 -5.66 1.69
CA GLN A 52 -12.45 -4.28 1.40
C GLN A 52 -12.02 -3.79 0.02
N GLU A 53 -12.54 -2.63 -0.39
CA GLU A 53 -12.23 -1.98 -1.66
C GLU A 53 -11.25 -0.79 -1.55
N LEU A 54 -10.92 -0.37 -0.32
CA LEU A 54 -9.98 0.73 -0.08
C LEU A 54 -8.55 0.27 -0.36
N SER A 55 -7.69 1.25 -0.61
CA SER A 55 -6.30 1.04 -0.98
C SER A 55 -5.48 2.22 -0.46
N PRO A 56 -4.25 2.02 0.03
CA PRO A 56 -3.40 0.83 -0.18
C PRO A 56 -3.75 -0.40 0.67
N CYS A 57 -3.48 -1.60 0.15
CA CYS A 57 -3.42 -2.84 0.94
C CYS A 57 -2.05 -3.49 0.74
N VAL A 58 -1.44 -4.01 1.80
CA VAL A 58 -0.11 -4.65 1.74
C VAL A 58 -0.14 -5.98 2.46
N GLU A 59 0.25 -7.05 1.77
CA GLU A 59 0.45 -8.37 2.34
C GLU A 59 1.94 -8.56 2.64
N VAL A 60 2.30 -8.83 3.90
CA VAL A 60 3.67 -9.12 4.34
C VAL A 60 3.69 -10.51 4.98
N ASP A 61 4.38 -11.47 4.37
CA ASP A 61 4.44 -12.88 4.81
C ASP A 61 3.05 -13.47 5.12
N GLY A 62 2.07 -13.18 4.26
CA GLY A 62 0.68 -13.64 4.40
C GLY A 62 -0.17 -12.82 5.38
N LYS A 63 0.41 -11.84 6.10
CA LYS A 63 -0.35 -10.91 6.94
C LYS A 63 -0.84 -9.73 6.10
N MET A 64 -2.15 -9.60 5.98
CA MET A 64 -2.78 -8.46 5.31
C MET A 64 -2.85 -7.21 6.22
N LEU A 65 -2.38 -6.09 5.69
CA LEU A 65 -2.49 -4.73 6.23
C LEU A 65 -3.35 -3.93 5.26
N ALA A 66 -4.63 -3.80 5.58
CA ALA A 66 -5.62 -3.15 4.72
C ALA A 66 -5.77 -1.66 5.06
N ASP A 67 -6.01 -0.84 4.04
CA ASP A 67 -6.21 0.62 4.13
C ASP A 67 -5.11 1.36 4.91
N ILE A 68 -3.86 1.18 4.48
CA ILE A 68 -2.69 1.63 5.25
C ILE A 68 -1.85 2.66 4.49
N SER A 69 -1.38 3.70 5.20
CA SER A 69 -0.38 4.63 4.68
C SER A 69 1.04 4.04 4.73
N GLY A 70 2.01 4.72 4.11
CA GLY A 70 3.42 4.35 4.22
C GLY A 70 3.94 4.47 5.66
N GLU A 71 3.52 5.51 6.39
CA GLU A 71 3.90 5.73 7.80
C GLU A 71 3.45 4.59 8.73
N GLU A 72 2.21 4.17 8.57
CA GLU A 72 1.64 3.07 9.35
C GLU A 72 2.29 1.74 8.98
N LEU A 73 2.59 1.51 7.69
CA LEU A 73 3.34 0.34 7.25
C LEU A 73 4.73 0.30 7.89
N GLU A 74 5.49 1.40 7.84
CA GLU A 74 6.82 1.48 8.45
C GLU A 74 6.76 1.18 9.95
N THR A 75 5.80 1.80 10.64
CA THR A 75 5.58 1.60 12.08
C THR A 75 5.29 0.14 12.39
N TRP A 76 4.40 -0.50 11.63
CA TRP A 76 4.06 -1.91 11.79
C TRP A 76 5.28 -2.81 11.56
N MET A 77 6.08 -2.55 10.52
CA MET A 77 7.26 -3.34 10.19
C MET A 77 8.34 -3.27 11.28
N ILE A 78 8.52 -2.10 11.90
CA ILE A 78 9.45 -1.92 13.03
C ILE A 78 8.95 -2.70 14.25
N GLN A 79 7.66 -2.57 14.59
CA GLN A 79 7.05 -3.27 15.73
C GLN A 79 7.12 -4.80 15.58
N ASN A 80 6.98 -5.30 14.35
CA ASN A 80 7.04 -6.73 14.03
C ASN A 80 8.45 -7.21 13.67
N LYS A 81 9.48 -6.36 13.85
CA LYS A 81 10.90 -6.68 13.61
C LYS A 81 11.20 -7.15 12.18
N VAL A 82 10.39 -6.73 11.20
CA VAL A 82 10.64 -6.98 9.79
C VAL A 82 11.81 -6.11 9.29
N VAL A 83 11.93 -4.89 9.83
CA VAL A 83 13.04 -3.97 9.58
C VAL A 83 13.55 -3.37 10.89
N THR A 84 14.76 -2.83 10.86
CA THR A 84 15.29 -1.98 11.94
C THR A 84 14.99 -0.53 11.61
N LYS A 85 14.58 0.26 12.60
CA LYS A 85 14.27 1.69 12.41
C LYS A 85 15.41 2.42 11.71
N ASP A 86 15.06 3.11 10.62
CA ASP A 86 15.94 4.01 9.89
C ASP A 86 15.35 5.42 9.91
N ASN A 87 16.15 6.43 10.29
CA ASN A 87 15.71 7.82 10.36
C ASN A 87 15.89 8.59 9.03
N THR A 88 16.38 7.91 7.98
CA THR A 88 16.53 8.50 6.65
C THR A 88 15.15 8.86 6.07
N PRO A 89 14.96 10.07 5.53
CA PRO A 89 13.71 10.44 4.88
C PRO A 89 13.40 9.54 3.66
N ALA A 90 12.13 9.20 3.45
CA ALA A 90 11.71 8.39 2.30
C ALA A 90 11.65 9.17 0.97
N GLY A 91 12.04 10.45 0.97
CA GLY A 91 12.09 11.31 -0.22
C GLY A 91 10.74 11.89 -0.70
N VAL A 92 9.61 11.36 -0.21
CA VAL A 92 8.25 11.86 -0.47
C VAL A 92 7.40 11.78 0.81
N PRO A 93 6.27 12.51 0.90
CA PRO A 93 5.30 12.31 1.98
C PRO A 93 4.80 10.86 2.01
N ILE A 94 4.89 10.20 3.16
CA ILE A 94 4.48 8.80 3.34
C ILE A 94 3.07 8.65 3.92
N ASN A 95 2.48 9.75 4.37
CA ASN A 95 1.09 9.84 4.83
C ASN A 95 0.42 11.05 4.17
N ALA A 96 0.09 10.91 2.89
CA ALA A 96 -0.63 11.91 2.12
C ALA A 96 -1.80 11.25 1.41
N PRO A 97 -3.01 11.82 1.45
CA PRO A 97 -4.17 11.24 0.79
C PRO A 97 -3.95 11.12 -0.72
N CYS A 98 -4.79 10.32 -1.38
CA CYS A 98 -4.88 10.41 -2.83
C CYS A 98 -5.26 11.86 -3.20
N ALA A 99 -4.59 12.44 -4.20
CA ALA A 99 -5.10 13.66 -4.81
C ALA A 99 -6.52 13.35 -5.30
N ASP A 100 -7.47 14.25 -5.03
CA ASP A 100 -8.87 14.05 -5.34
C ASP A 100 -9.04 13.93 -6.87
N HIS A 101 -8.98 12.71 -7.38
CA HIS A 101 -9.57 12.35 -8.65
C HIS A 101 -11.02 12.07 -8.33
N GLY A 102 -11.87 13.05 -8.67
CA GLY A 102 -13.27 13.17 -8.29
C GLY A 102 -13.94 11.87 -7.91
N ALA A 103 -14.58 11.89 -6.73
CA ALA A 103 -15.46 10.84 -6.25
C ALA A 103 -16.22 10.16 -7.40
N PRO A 104 -16.38 8.82 -7.39
CA PRO A 104 -17.25 8.18 -8.36
C PRO A 104 -18.59 8.91 -8.29
N VAL A 105 -19.01 9.48 -9.42
CA VAL A 105 -20.34 10.05 -9.55
C VAL A 105 -21.28 8.87 -9.31
N ILE A 106 -21.81 8.78 -8.09
CA ILE A 106 -22.96 7.94 -7.82
C ILE A 106 -24.06 8.59 -8.65
N VAL A 107 -24.25 8.09 -9.87
CA VAL A 107 -25.43 8.41 -10.66
C VAL A 107 -26.59 7.80 -9.90
N LEU A 108 -27.19 8.59 -9.01
CA LEU A 108 -28.53 8.35 -8.54
C LEU A 108 -29.39 8.39 -9.80
N LYS A 109 -29.70 7.20 -10.33
CA LYS A 109 -30.75 7.03 -11.33
C LYS A 109 -32.01 7.64 -10.71
N GLN A 110 -32.51 8.67 -11.39
CA GLN A 110 -33.84 9.25 -11.18
C GLN A 110 -34.92 8.16 -11.36
#